data_AF-A0A6A2V7A5-F1
#
_entry.id   AF-A0A6A2V7A5-F1
#
_cell.length_a   1.000
_cell.length_b   1.000
_cell.length_c   1.000
_cell.angle_alpha   90.00
_cell.angle_beta   90.00
_cell.angle_gamma   90.00
#
_symmetry.space_group_name_H-M   'P 1'
#
loop_
_entity.id
_entity.type
_entity.pdbx_description
1 polymer ?
#
loop_
_entity_poly.entity_id
_entity_poly.type
_entity_poly.pdbx_seq_one_letter_code
_entity_poly.pdbx_strand_id
1 'polypeptide(L)'
;MTTEEPRVQFDIEKVVISGFKRIREPLTVYMTRQLNIIVGDNGEGKSTILEAIHLALTGLYRGEPIQRALSQALFNNDDVTEFIDNAGSGDFSRLPEIKIEVYLSGGEGHIAEYLSGAVNSEKSRHCGFTFSVIFDEDYRDELESLHKGSLKSLPIEYYEAKWMTFGDAPITPRKIPVRSVMINPAGDWQGSRADERTARVLINGLDEKYQMALAQEARIALDMLSAKDALKKANGSLPTIGIEGIGDIDITTDHGTTDSWKKNIVVRLEGVPYGHIGAGSQSMIQAGIALAKERPEKTTLLLFEEPENHLSHTNLSKLIRLIADGADGRKVIVTTHSSYVANVLGLENLQIVGSDSQQPHCSPLADLSPETLRFFRKLPGYDTLRLVLSKAAILVEGPSDELIVQLAYRQTHNNRLPIEDGIDVISVGSGFLRFLQIAKSIKKRVLVLTDNDGNTAALDKKYEDYSSIDYVRLGYVRKEFEPDPTSVDPDKKLNWNTLEAEMLRANGLERLEDILGRKGDCNASLLKYMEGNKTDTALALFDAGKKVGIPEYISEGIRWLDEKC
;
A
#
# COMPACT_ATOMS: atom_id res chain seq x y z
N MET A 1 -36.44 -14.12 22.23
CA MET A 1 -35.18 -14.18 21.46
C MET A 1 -35.50 -14.86 20.14
N THR A 2 -35.97 -14.08 19.17
CA THR A 2 -36.11 -14.52 17.79
C THR A 2 -34.71 -14.69 17.22
N THR A 3 -34.32 -15.94 16.99
CA THR A 3 -33.19 -16.30 16.15
C THR A 3 -33.54 -15.90 14.73
N GLU A 4 -33.23 -14.65 14.34
CA GLU A 4 -33.19 -14.27 12.94
C GLU A 4 -32.04 -15.02 12.27
N GLU A 5 -32.36 -15.78 11.23
CA GLU A 5 -31.39 -16.41 10.34
C GLU A 5 -30.40 -15.35 9.82
N PRO A 6 -29.10 -15.66 9.69
CA PRO A 6 -28.14 -14.72 9.14
C PRO A 6 -28.52 -14.45 7.68
N ARG A 7 -28.98 -13.23 7.36
CA ARG A 7 -29.16 -12.79 5.97
C ARG A 7 -27.85 -13.02 5.21
N VAL A 8 -27.90 -13.80 4.14
CA VAL A 8 -26.73 -14.13 3.30
C VAL A 8 -26.23 -12.83 2.66
N GLN A 9 -25.13 -12.29 3.19
CA GLN A 9 -24.54 -11.03 2.74
C GLN A 9 -23.62 -11.27 1.52
N PHE A 10 -23.64 -10.35 0.55
CA PHE A 10 -22.66 -10.36 -0.53
C PHE A 10 -21.29 -9.98 0.00
N ASP A 11 -20.24 -10.65 -0.46
CA ASP A 11 -18.87 -10.36 -0.08
C ASP A 11 -18.00 -10.13 -1.32
N ILE A 12 -16.87 -9.43 -1.19
CA ILE A 12 -15.92 -9.22 -2.31
C ILE A 12 -14.83 -10.27 -2.24
N GLU A 13 -14.66 -11.09 -3.29
CA GLU A 13 -13.62 -12.12 -3.36
C GLU A 13 -12.30 -11.59 -3.90
N LYS A 14 -12.38 -10.83 -5.00
CA LYS A 14 -11.22 -10.23 -5.68
C LYS A 14 -11.66 -9.07 -6.56
N VAL A 15 -10.70 -8.24 -6.91
CA VAL A 15 -10.86 -7.16 -7.88
C VAL A 15 -9.75 -7.26 -8.93
N VAL A 16 -10.08 -7.10 -10.20
CA VAL A 16 -9.12 -7.06 -11.32
C VAL A 16 -9.12 -5.64 -11.88
N ILE A 17 -7.96 -4.98 -11.89
CA ILE A 17 -7.80 -3.59 -12.31
C ILE A 17 -6.90 -3.54 -13.54
N SER A 18 -7.28 -2.80 -14.58
CA SER A 18 -6.48 -2.61 -15.80
C SER A 18 -6.70 -1.22 -16.40
N GLY A 19 -5.66 -0.68 -17.05
CA GLY A 19 -5.65 0.63 -17.70
C GLY A 19 -5.79 1.85 -16.77
N PHE A 20 -5.78 1.66 -15.43
CA PHE A 20 -6.01 2.72 -14.45
C PHE A 20 -4.71 3.25 -13.85
N LYS A 21 -4.36 4.50 -14.17
CA LYS A 21 -3.13 5.18 -13.74
C LYS A 21 -1.90 4.30 -14.01
N ARG A 22 -1.12 3.95 -12.99
CA ARG A 22 0.09 3.12 -13.15
C ARG A 22 -0.21 1.65 -13.48
N ILE A 23 -1.44 1.17 -13.25
CA ILE A 23 -1.83 -0.21 -13.52
C ILE A 23 -2.24 -0.32 -14.99
N ARG A 24 -1.33 -0.77 -15.85
CA ARG A 24 -1.58 -0.96 -17.27
C ARG A 24 -2.20 -2.33 -17.53
N GLU A 25 -1.46 -3.39 -17.22
CA GLU A 25 -1.91 -4.77 -17.36
C GLU A 25 -2.84 -5.20 -16.21
N PRO A 26 -3.68 -6.24 -16.39
CA PRO A 26 -4.59 -6.72 -15.36
C PRO A 26 -3.89 -7.11 -14.05
N LEU A 27 -4.17 -6.34 -13.00
CA LEU A 27 -3.74 -6.59 -11.62
C LEU A 27 -4.88 -7.17 -10.80
N THR A 28 -4.70 -8.41 -10.33
CA THR A 28 -5.66 -9.07 -9.43
C THR A 28 -5.31 -8.80 -7.97
N VAL A 29 -6.27 -8.26 -7.22
CA VAL A 29 -6.18 -8.05 -5.77
C VAL A 29 -7.18 -8.97 -5.09
N TYR A 30 -6.69 -9.89 -4.28
CA TYR A 30 -7.54 -10.86 -3.59
C TYR A 30 -8.06 -10.27 -2.28
N MET A 31 -9.26 -10.66 -1.88
CA MET A 31 -9.91 -10.16 -0.66
C MET A 31 -10.46 -11.34 0.15
N THR A 32 -9.67 -12.40 0.30
CA THR A 32 -10.12 -13.67 0.90
C THR A 32 -10.36 -13.59 2.42
N ARG A 33 -9.99 -12.48 3.05
CA ARG A 33 -10.07 -12.28 4.51
C ARG A 33 -10.88 -11.04 4.87
N GLN A 34 -11.34 -10.99 6.12
CA GLN A 34 -11.99 -9.79 6.67
C GLN A 34 -11.01 -8.60 6.72
N LEU A 35 -9.73 -8.87 6.98
CA LEU A 35 -8.68 -7.87 6.96
C LEU A 35 -7.66 -8.22 5.88
N ASN A 36 -7.36 -7.25 5.02
CA ASN A 36 -6.36 -7.35 3.97
C ASN A 36 -5.42 -6.15 4.09
N ILE A 37 -4.11 -6.39 4.12
CA ILE A 37 -3.10 -5.36 4.27
C ILE A 37 -2.29 -5.32 2.98
N ILE A 38 -2.27 -4.19 2.32
CA ILE A 38 -1.49 -3.97 1.11
C ILE A 38 -0.21 -3.24 1.50
N VAL A 39 0.94 -3.86 1.20
CA VAL A 39 2.25 -3.31 1.50
C VAL A 39 3.08 -3.22 0.23
N GLY A 40 3.83 -2.14 0.10
CA GLY A 40 4.69 -1.88 -1.06
C GLY A 40 5.42 -0.55 -0.87
N ASP A 41 6.43 -0.30 -1.70
CA ASP A 41 7.19 0.94 -1.67
C ASP A 41 6.33 2.13 -2.14
N ASN A 42 6.84 3.34 -1.98
CA ASN A 42 6.18 4.56 -2.42
C ASN A 42 6.05 4.57 -3.95
N GLY A 43 4.86 4.94 -4.41
CA GLY A 43 4.56 4.98 -5.85
C GLY A 43 4.22 3.64 -6.48
N GLU A 44 4.24 2.52 -5.75
CA GLU A 44 3.93 1.17 -6.26
C GLU A 44 2.45 0.96 -6.66
N GLY A 45 1.60 1.97 -6.52
CA GLY A 45 0.18 1.89 -6.89
C GLY A 45 -0.76 1.45 -5.75
N LYS A 46 -0.29 1.40 -4.50
CA LYS A 46 -1.12 1.11 -3.30
C LYS A 46 -2.38 1.99 -3.24
N SER A 47 -2.21 3.30 -3.32
CA SER A 47 -3.32 4.27 -3.33
C SER A 47 -4.19 4.12 -4.57
N THR A 48 -3.58 3.82 -5.72
CA THR A 48 -4.30 3.56 -6.98
C THR A 48 -5.25 2.37 -6.86
N ILE A 49 -4.85 1.31 -6.16
CA ILE A 49 -5.72 0.15 -5.88
C ILE A 49 -6.92 0.57 -5.03
N LEU A 50 -6.72 1.32 -3.94
CA LEU A 50 -7.82 1.77 -3.09
C LEU A 50 -8.78 2.70 -3.84
N GLU A 51 -8.24 3.66 -4.60
CA GLU A 51 -9.03 4.58 -5.41
C GLU A 51 -9.83 3.85 -6.49
N ALA A 52 -9.24 2.85 -7.16
CA ALA A 52 -9.90 2.03 -8.17
C ALA A 52 -11.09 1.26 -7.59
N ILE A 53 -10.89 0.58 -6.46
CA ILE A 53 -11.94 -0.18 -5.76
C ILE A 53 -13.05 0.77 -5.31
N HIS A 54 -12.70 1.91 -4.72
CA HIS A 54 -13.68 2.90 -4.26
C HIS A 54 -14.49 3.47 -5.43
N LEU A 55 -13.83 3.80 -6.53
CA LEU A 55 -14.43 4.31 -7.75
C LEU A 55 -15.42 3.31 -8.36
N ALA A 56 -15.04 2.04 -8.52
CA ALA A 56 -15.91 1.03 -9.08
C ALA A 56 -17.18 0.82 -8.24
N LEU A 57 -17.06 0.85 -6.92
CA LEU A 57 -18.17 0.62 -5.99
C LEU A 57 -19.11 1.83 -5.81
N THR A 58 -18.61 3.06 -5.97
CA THR A 58 -19.37 4.28 -5.64
C THR A 58 -19.63 5.21 -6.82
N GLY A 59 -18.83 5.12 -7.89
CA GLY A 59 -18.77 6.10 -8.97
C GLY A 59 -18.18 7.45 -8.56
N LEU A 60 -17.54 7.53 -7.39
CA LEU A 60 -16.89 8.73 -6.89
C LEU A 60 -15.37 8.58 -6.98
N TYR A 61 -14.73 9.57 -7.61
CA TYR A 61 -13.29 9.74 -7.59
C TYR A 61 -12.95 10.98 -6.76
N ARG A 62 -12.23 10.80 -5.65
CA ARG A 62 -11.86 11.88 -4.69
C ARG A 62 -13.05 12.74 -4.20
N GLY A 63 -14.23 12.13 -4.16
CA GLY A 63 -15.48 12.75 -3.72
C GLY A 63 -16.29 13.45 -4.81
N GLU A 64 -15.85 13.43 -6.06
CA GLU A 64 -16.60 13.93 -7.20
C GLU A 64 -17.11 12.78 -8.09
N PRO A 65 -18.31 12.87 -8.68
CA PRO A 65 -18.79 11.88 -9.63
C PRO A 65 -17.82 11.74 -10.81
N ILE A 66 -17.57 10.49 -11.24
CA ILE A 66 -16.59 10.22 -12.30
C ILE A 66 -16.86 10.97 -13.59
N GLN A 67 -18.13 11.23 -13.94
CA GLN A 67 -18.50 11.99 -15.13
C GLN A 67 -17.96 13.43 -15.12
N ARG A 68 -17.71 14.00 -13.93
CA ARG A 68 -17.12 15.34 -13.76
C ARG A 68 -15.61 15.30 -13.55
N ALA A 69 -15.11 14.21 -12.98
CA ALA A 69 -13.71 14.04 -12.62
C ALA A 69 -12.89 13.34 -13.71
N LEU A 70 -13.52 12.92 -14.82
CA LEU A 70 -12.87 12.20 -15.90
C LEU A 70 -11.77 13.06 -16.52
N SER A 71 -10.58 12.48 -16.62
CA SER A 71 -9.41 13.13 -17.18
C SER A 71 -8.45 12.10 -17.77
N GLN A 72 -7.61 12.51 -18.71
CA GLN A 72 -6.57 11.65 -19.31
C GLN A 72 -5.63 11.09 -18.22
N ALA A 73 -5.41 11.82 -17.13
CA ALA A 73 -4.55 11.38 -16.02
C ALA A 73 -5.06 10.13 -15.27
N LEU A 74 -6.30 9.70 -15.51
CA LEU A 74 -6.83 8.43 -15.00
C LEU A 74 -6.39 7.23 -15.83
N PHE A 75 -6.03 7.42 -17.09
CA PHE A 75 -5.55 6.38 -17.98
C PHE A 75 -4.06 6.15 -17.76
N ASN A 76 -3.58 4.98 -18.17
CA ASN A 76 -2.15 4.70 -18.17
C ASN A 76 -1.43 5.54 -19.23
N ASN A 77 -0.30 6.15 -18.85
CA ASN A 77 0.46 7.03 -19.73
C ASN A 77 1.04 6.29 -20.95
N ASP A 78 1.42 5.01 -20.81
CA ASP A 78 1.98 4.25 -21.93
C ASP A 78 0.89 3.91 -22.95
N ASP A 79 -0.32 3.54 -22.49
CA ASP A 79 -1.45 3.30 -23.39
C ASP A 79 -1.89 4.58 -24.11
N VAL A 80 -1.89 5.72 -23.40
CA VAL A 80 -2.16 7.04 -24.00
C VAL A 80 -1.12 7.38 -25.06
N THR A 81 0.16 7.15 -24.76
CA THR A 81 1.27 7.44 -25.69
C THR A 81 1.19 6.55 -26.92
N GLU A 82 0.97 5.23 -26.73
CA GLU A 82 0.79 4.27 -27.81
C GLU A 82 -0.41 4.65 -28.71
N PHE A 83 -1.52 5.11 -28.12
CA PHE A 83 -2.65 5.61 -28.88
C PHE A 83 -2.30 6.85 -29.70
N ILE A 84 -1.65 7.85 -29.11
CA ILE A 84 -1.28 9.10 -29.81
C ILE A 84 -0.32 8.80 -30.98
N ASP A 85 0.64 7.90 -30.77
CA ASP A 85 1.59 7.48 -31.80
C ASP A 85 0.87 6.74 -32.96
N ASN A 86 -0.03 5.82 -32.64
CA ASN A 86 -0.82 5.08 -33.63
C ASN A 86 -1.80 5.98 -34.39
N ALA A 87 -2.45 6.92 -33.69
CA ALA A 87 -3.32 7.93 -34.29
C ALA A 87 -2.55 8.82 -35.29
N GLY A 88 -1.25 9.06 -35.06
CA GLY A 88 -0.37 9.73 -36.00
C GLY A 88 -0.25 9.01 -37.35
N SER A 89 -0.33 7.67 -37.36
CA SER A 89 -0.35 6.84 -38.55
C SER A 89 -1.76 6.67 -39.16
N GLY A 90 -2.81 7.05 -38.42
CA GLY A 90 -4.22 6.86 -38.76
C GLY A 90 -4.76 5.48 -38.36
N ASP A 91 -4.12 4.81 -37.40
CA ASP A 91 -4.62 3.57 -36.81
C ASP A 91 -5.33 3.87 -35.48
N PHE A 92 -6.63 3.60 -35.44
CA PHE A 92 -7.51 3.76 -34.28
C PHE A 92 -8.07 2.43 -33.76
N SER A 93 -7.37 1.32 -34.05
CA SER A 93 -7.79 -0.02 -33.65
C SER A 93 -7.72 -0.26 -32.13
N ARG A 94 -6.77 0.37 -31.45
CA ARG A 94 -6.54 0.22 -30.00
C ARG A 94 -6.77 1.55 -29.28
N LEU A 95 -7.92 1.64 -28.60
CA LEU A 95 -8.28 2.79 -27.76
C LEU A 95 -7.92 2.47 -26.29
N PRO A 96 -7.32 3.41 -25.54
CA PRO A 96 -7.10 3.21 -24.11
C PRO A 96 -8.43 3.03 -23.39
N GLU A 97 -8.52 2.03 -22.52
CA GLU A 97 -9.70 1.76 -21.71
C GLU A 97 -9.29 1.57 -20.25
N ILE A 98 -10.18 1.95 -19.33
CA ILE A 98 -10.05 1.58 -17.92
C ILE A 98 -11.06 0.48 -17.66
N LYS A 99 -10.63 -0.61 -17.03
CA LYS A 99 -11.53 -1.70 -16.65
C LYS A 99 -11.23 -2.19 -15.24
N ILE A 100 -12.26 -2.19 -14.41
CA ILE A 100 -12.23 -2.63 -13.01
C ILE A 100 -13.33 -3.66 -12.81
N GLU A 101 -12.96 -4.94 -12.68
CA GLU A 101 -13.89 -6.04 -12.45
C GLU A 101 -13.94 -6.37 -10.97
N VAL A 102 -15.13 -6.38 -10.37
CA VAL A 102 -15.36 -6.70 -8.96
C VAL A 102 -16.09 -8.02 -8.87
N TYR A 103 -15.40 -9.03 -8.33
CA TYR A 103 -15.93 -10.38 -8.14
C TYR A 103 -16.55 -10.48 -6.75
N LEU A 104 -17.80 -10.92 -6.72
CA LEU A 104 -18.60 -11.04 -5.51
C LEU A 104 -18.90 -12.52 -5.21
N SER A 105 -19.03 -12.83 -3.92
CA SER A 105 -19.52 -14.11 -3.43
C SER A 105 -20.64 -13.97 -2.44
N GLY A 106 -21.28 -15.09 -2.13
CA GLY A 106 -22.51 -15.09 -1.35
C GLY A 106 -23.66 -14.40 -2.08
N GLY A 107 -24.65 -13.99 -1.30
CA GLY A 107 -25.96 -13.57 -1.78
C GLY A 107 -26.82 -14.74 -2.25
N GLU A 108 -28.13 -14.65 -2.00
CA GLU A 108 -29.13 -15.60 -2.52
C GLU A 108 -30.21 -14.87 -3.33
N GLY A 109 -30.89 -15.63 -4.19
CA GLY A 109 -32.06 -15.16 -4.94
C GLY A 109 -31.72 -14.34 -6.19
N HIS A 110 -32.71 -13.57 -6.66
CA HIS A 110 -32.67 -12.88 -7.95
C HIS A 110 -31.51 -11.89 -8.13
N ILE A 111 -30.99 -11.30 -7.06
CA ILE A 111 -29.88 -10.33 -7.14
C ILE A 111 -28.59 -11.04 -7.52
N ALA A 112 -28.31 -12.21 -6.93
CA ALA A 112 -27.11 -12.98 -7.25
C ALA A 112 -27.15 -13.48 -8.69
N GLU A 113 -28.32 -13.92 -9.17
CA GLU A 113 -28.51 -14.36 -10.55
C GLU A 113 -28.35 -13.21 -11.56
N TYR A 114 -28.91 -12.03 -11.25
CA TYR A 114 -28.76 -10.82 -12.07
C TYR A 114 -27.30 -10.34 -12.19
N LEU A 115 -26.51 -10.53 -11.13
CA LEU A 115 -25.08 -10.20 -11.11
C LEU A 115 -24.21 -11.31 -11.73
N SER A 116 -24.75 -12.50 -12.00
CA SER A 116 -23.97 -13.66 -12.42
C SER A 116 -23.90 -13.82 -13.93
N GLY A 117 -22.71 -14.11 -14.43
CA GLY A 117 -22.51 -14.51 -15.83
C GLY A 117 -21.03 -14.67 -16.18
N ALA A 118 -20.75 -14.77 -17.48
CA ALA A 118 -19.41 -15.05 -18.00
C ALA A 118 -18.75 -13.82 -18.68
N VAL A 119 -19.37 -12.65 -18.59
CA VAL A 119 -18.82 -11.39 -19.14
C VAL A 119 -17.83 -10.79 -18.15
N ASN A 120 -16.69 -11.46 -18.02
CA ASN A 120 -15.56 -11.08 -17.18
C ASN A 120 -14.24 -11.56 -17.82
N SER A 121 -13.10 -11.11 -17.30
CA SER A 121 -11.78 -11.45 -17.86
C SER A 121 -11.45 -12.94 -17.81
N GLU A 122 -12.02 -13.70 -16.87
CA GLU A 122 -11.82 -15.15 -16.73
C GLU A 122 -12.70 -15.98 -17.68
N LYS A 123 -13.69 -15.36 -18.33
CA LYS A 123 -14.65 -16.00 -19.25
C LYS A 123 -15.38 -17.20 -18.63
N SER A 124 -15.48 -17.22 -17.30
CA SER A 124 -16.14 -18.24 -16.49
C SER A 124 -17.32 -17.62 -15.75
N ARG A 125 -18.30 -18.45 -15.36
CA ARG A 125 -19.48 -17.97 -14.64
C ARG A 125 -19.10 -17.53 -13.23
N HIS A 126 -19.14 -16.23 -12.98
CA HIS A 126 -18.94 -15.61 -11.66
C HIS A 126 -20.08 -14.63 -11.36
N CYS A 127 -20.24 -14.28 -10.09
CA CYS A 127 -21.12 -13.20 -9.65
C CYS A 127 -20.28 -11.91 -9.53
N GLY A 128 -20.75 -10.80 -10.09
CA GLY A 128 -20.01 -9.54 -10.02
C GLY A 128 -20.43 -8.51 -11.06
N PHE A 129 -19.61 -7.49 -11.20
CA PHE A 129 -19.81 -6.44 -12.18
C PHE A 129 -18.47 -5.84 -12.62
N THR A 130 -18.50 -5.17 -13.76
CA THR A 130 -17.39 -4.45 -14.37
C THR A 130 -17.75 -2.97 -14.39
N PHE A 131 -16.87 -2.15 -13.81
CA PHE A 131 -16.81 -0.73 -14.10
C PHE A 131 -15.82 -0.51 -15.25
N SER A 132 -16.21 0.27 -16.25
CA SER A 132 -15.33 0.62 -17.35
C SER A 132 -15.41 2.09 -17.73
N VAL A 133 -14.30 2.64 -18.20
CA VAL A 133 -14.27 3.90 -18.93
C VAL A 133 -13.79 3.59 -20.33
N ILE A 134 -14.68 3.75 -21.30
CA ILE A 134 -14.46 3.36 -22.70
C ILE A 134 -14.85 4.50 -23.63
N PHE A 135 -14.27 4.49 -24.82
CA PHE A 135 -14.66 5.40 -25.90
C PHE A 135 -16.09 5.07 -26.34
N ASP A 136 -16.89 6.11 -26.58
CA ASP A 136 -18.23 5.99 -27.12
C ASP A 136 -18.14 5.87 -28.65
N GLU A 137 -18.45 4.67 -29.13
CA GLU A 137 -18.35 4.27 -30.54
C GLU A 137 -19.21 5.13 -31.48
N ASP A 138 -20.23 5.82 -30.97
CA ASP A 138 -21.04 6.75 -31.76
C ASP A 138 -20.20 7.95 -32.29
N TYR A 139 -19.06 8.25 -31.67
CA TYR A 139 -18.13 9.31 -32.10
C TYR A 139 -16.95 8.78 -32.93
N ARG A 140 -16.96 7.51 -33.35
CA ARG A 140 -15.85 6.93 -34.13
C ARG A 140 -15.62 7.68 -35.44
N ASP A 141 -16.69 8.02 -36.16
CA ASP A 141 -16.60 8.77 -37.42
C ASP A 141 -15.96 10.16 -37.21
N GLU A 142 -16.28 10.83 -36.10
CA GLU A 142 -15.68 12.12 -35.74
C GLU A 142 -14.17 11.96 -35.46
N LEU A 143 -13.78 10.92 -34.72
CA LEU A 143 -12.38 10.62 -34.40
C LEU A 143 -11.57 10.33 -35.68
N GLU A 144 -12.10 9.51 -36.59
CA GLU A 144 -11.44 9.13 -37.84
C GLU A 144 -11.36 10.29 -38.84
N SER A 145 -12.27 11.27 -38.74
CA SER A 145 -12.26 12.48 -39.57
C SER A 145 -11.17 13.49 -39.19
N LEU A 146 -10.52 13.33 -38.03
CA LEU A 146 -9.45 14.22 -37.58
C LEU A 146 -8.20 14.12 -38.48
N HIS A 147 -7.48 15.23 -38.60
CA HIS A 147 -6.26 15.26 -39.42
C HIS A 147 -5.18 14.37 -38.80
N LYS A 148 -4.53 13.53 -39.62
CA LYS A 148 -3.43 12.68 -39.16
C LYS A 148 -2.36 13.50 -38.43
N GLY A 149 -2.03 13.10 -37.20
CA GLY A 149 -1.04 13.77 -36.36
C GLY A 149 -1.52 15.05 -35.64
N SER A 150 -2.82 15.37 -35.65
CA SER A 150 -3.33 16.53 -34.90
C SER A 150 -3.60 16.24 -33.41
N LEU A 151 -3.77 14.98 -33.03
CA LEU A 151 -4.05 14.57 -31.66
C LEU A 151 -2.78 14.64 -30.80
N LYS A 152 -2.83 15.43 -29.73
CA LYS A 152 -1.76 15.54 -28.71
C LYS A 152 -2.20 15.02 -27.33
N SER A 153 -3.47 14.65 -27.21
CA SER A 153 -4.13 14.20 -25.98
C SER A 153 -5.29 13.30 -26.34
N LEU A 154 -5.76 12.52 -25.37
CA LEU A 154 -6.99 11.75 -25.51
C LEU A 154 -8.20 12.68 -25.59
N PRO A 155 -9.14 12.44 -26.51
CA PRO A 155 -10.40 13.19 -26.56
C PRO A 155 -11.36 12.64 -25.50
N ILE A 156 -11.11 13.02 -24.24
CA ILE A 156 -11.81 12.54 -23.04
C ILE A 156 -13.33 12.83 -23.13
N GLU A 157 -13.73 13.85 -23.88
CA GLU A 157 -15.12 14.20 -24.16
C GLU A 157 -15.92 13.09 -24.82
N TYR A 158 -15.27 12.18 -25.54
CA TYR A 158 -15.88 11.01 -26.19
C TYR A 158 -15.79 9.76 -25.32
N TYR A 159 -15.31 9.85 -24.08
CA TYR A 159 -15.25 8.73 -23.16
C TYR A 159 -16.40 8.77 -22.17
N GLU A 160 -16.95 7.59 -21.88
CA GLU A 160 -18.01 7.43 -20.90
C GLU A 160 -17.70 6.35 -19.87
N ALA A 161 -18.27 6.53 -18.69
CA ALA A 161 -18.15 5.58 -17.59
C ALA A 161 -19.40 4.68 -17.50
N LYS A 162 -19.20 3.37 -17.62
CA LYS A 162 -20.25 2.34 -17.62
C LYS A 162 -20.08 1.34 -16.49
N TRP A 163 -21.20 0.73 -16.11
CA TRP A 163 -21.26 -0.36 -15.14
C TRP A 163 -22.14 -1.47 -15.69
N MET A 164 -21.55 -2.65 -15.88
CA MET A 164 -22.21 -3.83 -16.46
C MET A 164 -22.05 -5.00 -15.51
N THR A 165 -23.10 -5.76 -15.24
CA THR A 165 -23.00 -7.03 -14.50
C THR A 165 -22.28 -8.07 -15.34
N PHE A 166 -21.77 -9.13 -14.70
CA PHE A 166 -21.19 -10.26 -15.47
C PHE A 166 -22.24 -11.01 -16.31
N GLY A 167 -23.53 -10.78 -16.04
CA GLY A 167 -24.67 -11.23 -16.84
C GLY A 167 -25.04 -10.30 -18.00
N ASP A 168 -24.20 -9.32 -18.34
CA ASP A 168 -24.40 -8.34 -19.43
C ASP A 168 -25.59 -7.40 -19.26
N ALA A 169 -25.89 -7.00 -18.02
CA ALA A 169 -26.94 -6.03 -17.73
C ALA A 169 -26.39 -4.73 -17.13
N PRO A 170 -26.92 -3.56 -17.47
CA PRO A 170 -26.45 -2.29 -16.90
C PRO A 170 -26.87 -2.17 -15.43
N ILE A 171 -25.92 -1.80 -14.55
CA ILE A 171 -26.14 -1.60 -13.11
C ILE A 171 -25.74 -0.19 -12.69
N THR A 172 -26.42 0.38 -11.70
CA THR A 172 -26.04 1.69 -11.12
C THR A 172 -25.34 1.49 -9.78
N PRO A 173 -24.39 2.36 -9.37
CA PRO A 173 -23.71 2.26 -8.07
C PRO A 173 -24.64 2.10 -6.85
N ARG A 174 -25.85 2.68 -6.89
CA ARG A 174 -26.85 2.54 -5.81
C ARG A 174 -27.36 1.10 -5.62
N LYS A 175 -27.42 0.32 -6.70
CA LYS A 175 -27.89 -1.07 -6.74
C LYS A 175 -26.79 -2.07 -6.37
N ILE A 176 -25.53 -1.65 -6.33
CA ILE A 176 -24.41 -2.51 -5.91
C ILE A 176 -24.65 -2.96 -4.45
N PRO A 177 -24.55 -4.26 -4.14
CA PRO A 177 -24.89 -4.80 -2.82
C PRO A 177 -23.79 -4.56 -1.77
N VAL A 178 -22.66 -3.97 -2.16
CA VAL A 178 -21.52 -3.64 -1.29
C VAL A 178 -21.32 -2.13 -1.27
N ARG A 179 -21.02 -1.57 -0.08
CA ARG A 179 -20.66 -0.15 0.10
C ARG A 179 -19.16 -0.02 0.34
N SER A 180 -18.56 1.07 -0.12
CA SER A 180 -17.17 1.42 0.19
C SER A 180 -17.08 2.73 0.95
N VAL A 181 -16.22 2.78 1.96
CA VAL A 181 -15.85 3.99 2.69
C VAL A 181 -14.33 4.12 2.65
N MET A 182 -13.85 5.23 2.08
CA MET A 182 -12.42 5.53 1.98
C MET A 182 -12.02 6.54 3.05
N ILE A 183 -11.00 6.18 3.84
CA ILE A 183 -10.43 6.97 4.93
C ILE A 183 -8.99 7.29 4.53
N ASN A 184 -8.78 8.54 4.13
CA ASN A 184 -7.48 9.09 3.72
C ASN A 184 -7.11 10.25 4.65
N PRO A 185 -6.19 10.05 5.61
CA PRO A 185 -5.72 11.07 6.54
C PRO A 185 -4.99 12.24 5.86
N ALA A 186 -4.34 12.01 4.71
CA ALA A 186 -3.30 12.88 4.17
C ALA A 186 -3.75 13.77 2.99
N GLY A 187 -4.68 13.31 2.14
CA GLY A 187 -4.90 13.95 0.84
C GLY A 187 -6.21 14.69 0.64
N ASP A 188 -7.37 14.04 0.85
CA ASP A 188 -8.60 14.45 0.14
C ASP A 188 -9.60 15.29 0.97
N TRP A 189 -9.31 15.51 2.25
CA TRP A 189 -10.23 16.15 3.21
C TRP A 189 -9.75 17.52 3.71
N GLN A 190 -8.75 18.13 3.06
CA GLN A 190 -8.33 19.50 3.35
C GLN A 190 -9.12 20.49 2.49
N GLY A 191 -10.34 20.82 2.91
CA GLY A 191 -11.12 21.87 2.27
C GLY A 191 -12.50 22.07 2.93
N SER A 192 -13.16 23.20 2.64
CA SER A 192 -14.49 23.52 3.17
C SER A 192 -15.56 22.42 2.91
N ARG A 193 -15.33 21.55 1.90
CA ARG A 193 -16.17 20.39 1.58
C ARG A 193 -15.97 19.17 2.50
N ALA A 194 -14.96 19.18 3.37
CA ALA A 194 -14.69 18.08 4.31
C ALA A 194 -15.68 18.10 5.47
N ASP A 195 -15.97 19.30 6.01
CA ASP A 195 -17.00 19.49 7.03
C ASP A 195 -18.38 19.08 6.52
N GLU A 196 -18.73 19.48 5.29
CA GLU A 196 -19.99 19.09 4.65
C GLU A 196 -20.09 17.57 4.46
N ARG A 197 -19.02 16.91 4.01
CA ARG A 197 -19.02 15.45 3.82
C ARG A 197 -19.12 14.70 5.14
N THR A 198 -18.38 15.09 6.17
CA THR A 198 -18.44 14.45 7.50
C THR A 198 -19.80 14.67 8.14
N ALA A 199 -20.38 15.87 8.02
CA ALA A 199 -21.73 16.16 8.45
C ALA A 199 -22.75 15.26 7.74
N ARG A 200 -22.65 15.10 6.41
CA ARG A 200 -23.52 14.16 5.68
C ARG A 200 -23.38 12.73 6.17
N VAL A 201 -22.16 12.23 6.40
CA VAL A 201 -21.94 10.83 6.86
C VAL A 201 -22.56 10.61 8.23
N LEU A 202 -22.37 11.54 9.16
CA LEU A 202 -22.94 11.47 10.51
C LEU A 202 -24.45 11.61 10.51
N ILE A 203 -24.99 12.60 9.78
CA ILE A 203 -26.43 12.82 9.66
C ILE A 203 -27.11 11.61 9.03
N ASN A 204 -26.54 11.06 7.96
CA ASN A 204 -27.02 9.83 7.32
C ASN A 204 -26.83 8.58 8.21
N GLY A 205 -26.15 8.70 9.34
CA GLY A 205 -26.04 7.66 10.37
C GLY A 205 -27.08 7.77 11.48
N LEU A 206 -27.82 8.89 11.57
CA LEU A 206 -28.91 9.05 12.52
C LEU A 206 -30.17 8.34 12.03
N ASP A 207 -31.08 7.97 12.94
CA ASP A 207 -32.39 7.43 12.57
C ASP A 207 -33.17 8.42 11.68
N GLU A 208 -33.99 7.88 10.78
CA GLU A 208 -34.80 8.68 9.84
C GLU A 208 -35.62 9.77 10.54
N LYS A 209 -36.14 9.47 11.75
CA LYS A 209 -36.86 10.44 12.57
C LYS A 209 -36.04 11.70 12.87
N TYR A 210 -34.76 11.53 13.24
CA TYR A 210 -33.87 12.66 13.55
C TYR A 210 -33.43 13.39 12.28
N GLN A 211 -33.21 12.66 11.18
CA GLN A 211 -32.91 13.28 9.89
C GLN A 211 -34.06 14.17 9.40
N MET A 212 -35.30 13.67 9.48
CA MET A 212 -36.50 14.42 9.11
C MET A 212 -36.70 15.66 9.98
N ALA A 213 -36.50 15.55 11.29
CA ALA A 213 -36.59 16.68 12.21
C ALA A 213 -35.57 17.77 11.88
N LEU A 214 -34.29 17.41 11.66
CA LEU A 214 -33.25 18.37 11.28
C LEU A 214 -33.53 19.04 9.94
N ALA A 215 -34.00 18.28 8.94
CA ALA A 215 -34.38 18.82 7.64
C ALA A 215 -35.55 19.81 7.75
N GLN A 216 -36.53 19.53 8.61
CA GLN A 216 -37.67 20.41 8.84
C GLN A 216 -37.25 21.72 9.53
N GLU A 217 -36.43 21.65 10.58
CA GLU A 217 -35.90 22.85 11.26
C GLU A 217 -35.07 23.72 10.32
N ALA A 218 -34.25 23.10 9.46
CA ALA A 218 -33.48 23.84 8.47
C ALA A 218 -34.36 24.56 7.44
N ARG A 219 -35.49 23.95 7.04
CA ARG A 219 -36.48 24.60 6.15
C ARG A 219 -37.15 25.78 6.86
N ILE A 220 -37.59 25.60 8.11
CA ILE A 220 -38.20 26.66 8.90
C ILE A 220 -37.22 27.86 9.04
N ALA A 221 -35.95 27.59 9.28
CA ALA A 221 -34.93 28.63 9.37
C ALA A 221 -34.73 29.40 8.06
N LEU A 222 -34.76 28.70 6.91
CA LEU A 222 -34.71 29.33 5.58
C LEU A 222 -35.97 30.16 5.32
N ASP A 223 -37.17 29.64 5.59
CA ASP A 223 -38.44 30.35 5.42
C ASP A 223 -38.48 31.64 6.27
N MET A 224 -37.97 31.57 7.51
CA MET A 224 -37.83 32.75 8.38
C MET A 224 -36.86 33.78 7.80
N LEU A 225 -35.78 33.35 7.14
CA LEU A 225 -34.84 34.26 6.49
C LEU A 225 -35.51 34.97 5.31
N SER A 226 -36.25 34.24 4.46
CA SER A 226 -37.01 34.79 3.33
C SER A 226 -38.07 35.80 3.78
N ALA A 227 -38.70 35.56 4.93
CA ALA A 227 -39.75 36.41 5.46
C ALA A 227 -39.24 37.72 6.10
N LYS A 228 -37.93 37.88 6.37
CA LYS A 228 -37.39 39.07 7.05
C LYS A 228 -37.39 40.31 6.17
N ASP A 229 -37.73 41.44 6.79
CA ASP A 229 -37.79 42.76 6.13
C ASP A 229 -36.47 43.21 5.49
N ALA A 230 -35.33 42.69 5.92
CA ALA A 230 -34.04 43.00 5.33
C ALA A 230 -33.96 42.57 3.85
N LEU A 231 -34.50 41.40 3.49
CA LEU A 231 -34.56 40.91 2.11
C LEU A 231 -35.54 41.72 1.26
N LYS A 232 -36.70 42.08 1.83
CA LYS A 232 -37.67 42.97 1.18
C LYS A 232 -37.08 44.35 0.89
N LYS A 233 -36.32 44.91 1.84
CA LYS A 233 -35.61 46.19 1.67
C LYS A 233 -34.48 46.08 0.64
N ALA A 234 -33.74 44.97 0.62
CA ALA A 234 -32.72 44.72 -0.39
C ALA A 234 -33.33 44.65 -1.80
N ASN A 235 -34.45 43.92 -1.98
CA ASN A 235 -35.19 43.89 -3.24
C ASN A 235 -35.71 45.28 -3.65
N GLY A 236 -36.16 46.09 -2.69
CA GLY A 236 -36.55 47.49 -2.94
C GLY A 236 -35.40 48.43 -3.32
N SER A 237 -34.14 48.02 -3.15
CA SER A 237 -32.95 48.81 -3.48
C SER A 237 -32.27 48.37 -4.79
N LEU A 238 -32.78 47.34 -5.45
CA LEU A 238 -32.25 46.89 -6.74
C LEU A 238 -32.56 47.92 -7.83
N PRO A 239 -31.59 48.25 -8.70
CA PRO A 239 -31.84 49.14 -9.83
C PRO A 239 -32.87 48.49 -10.75
N THR A 240 -33.90 49.24 -11.12
CA THR A 240 -34.90 48.80 -12.09
C THR A 240 -34.25 48.79 -13.47
N ILE A 241 -33.56 47.71 -13.80
CA ILE A 241 -32.99 47.49 -15.14
C ILE A 241 -34.14 47.00 -16.03
N GLY A 242 -34.97 47.94 -16.48
CA GLY A 242 -36.04 47.68 -17.43
C GLY A 242 -35.49 47.52 -18.84
N ILE A 243 -35.06 46.31 -19.20
CA ILE A 243 -34.86 45.93 -20.59
C ILE A 243 -36.22 45.42 -21.10
N GLU A 244 -36.80 46.08 -22.11
CA GLU A 244 -38.06 45.64 -22.71
C GLU A 244 -37.98 44.17 -23.12
N GLY A 245 -38.86 43.34 -22.53
CA GLY A 245 -38.96 41.90 -22.83
C GLY A 245 -38.29 40.96 -21.82
N ILE A 246 -37.55 41.47 -20.82
CA ILE A 246 -36.98 40.65 -19.73
C ILE A 246 -37.61 41.14 -18.41
N GLY A 247 -38.25 40.22 -17.67
CA GLY A 247 -39.04 40.54 -16.47
C GLY A 247 -38.24 41.11 -15.29
N ASP A 248 -38.95 41.41 -14.20
CA ASP A 248 -38.35 41.98 -12.98
C ASP A 248 -37.31 41.04 -12.34
N ILE A 249 -36.24 41.63 -11.79
CA ILE A 249 -35.17 40.90 -11.08
C ILE A 249 -35.42 41.01 -9.57
N ASP A 250 -35.50 39.86 -8.88
CA ASP A 250 -35.58 39.79 -7.42
C ASP A 250 -34.44 38.95 -6.82
N ILE A 251 -34.14 39.19 -5.54
CA ILE A 251 -33.26 38.35 -4.73
C ILE A 251 -34.16 37.54 -3.78
N THR A 252 -34.03 36.22 -3.86
CA THR A 252 -34.70 35.28 -2.96
C THR A 252 -33.70 34.30 -2.35
N THR A 253 -34.12 33.60 -1.31
CA THR A 253 -33.34 32.52 -0.70
C THR A 253 -33.36 31.29 -1.59
N ASP A 254 -32.18 30.74 -1.90
CA ASP A 254 -32.07 29.44 -2.57
C ASP A 254 -32.47 28.32 -1.60
N HIS A 255 -33.62 27.69 -1.86
CA HIS A 255 -34.11 26.55 -1.07
C HIS A 255 -33.32 25.26 -1.36
N GLY A 256 -32.50 25.26 -2.41
CA GLY A 256 -31.63 24.17 -2.82
C GLY A 256 -32.35 22.85 -3.08
N THR A 257 -31.58 21.76 -3.10
CA THR A 257 -32.08 20.38 -3.22
C THR A 257 -32.39 19.75 -1.85
N THR A 258 -32.95 18.54 -1.82
CA THR A 258 -33.32 17.80 -0.57
C THR A 258 -32.21 17.73 0.49
N ASP A 259 -30.94 17.73 0.08
CA ASP A 259 -29.77 17.63 0.95
C ASP A 259 -28.98 18.96 1.10
N SER A 260 -29.45 20.06 0.51
CA SER A 260 -28.75 21.35 0.51
C SER A 260 -28.49 21.88 1.91
N TRP A 261 -29.39 21.61 2.87
CA TRP A 261 -29.27 22.04 4.26
C TRP A 261 -28.11 21.37 5.00
N LYS A 262 -27.65 20.19 4.57
CA LYS A 262 -26.54 19.48 5.20
C LYS A 262 -25.22 20.26 5.08
N LYS A 263 -25.10 21.14 4.06
CA LYS A 263 -23.93 22.04 3.88
C LYS A 263 -23.80 23.10 4.98
N ASN A 264 -24.89 23.37 5.72
CA ASN A 264 -24.94 24.37 6.77
C ASN A 264 -24.64 23.79 8.16
N ILE A 265 -24.40 22.48 8.26
CA ILE A 265 -24.10 21.81 9.52
C ILE A 265 -22.63 21.46 9.56
N VAL A 266 -22.01 21.76 10.71
CA VAL A 266 -20.59 21.49 10.95
C VAL A 266 -20.47 20.53 12.13
N VAL A 267 -19.64 19.51 11.96
CA VAL A 267 -19.31 18.55 13.01
C VAL A 267 -18.19 19.15 13.86
N ARG A 268 -18.31 19.07 15.18
CA ARG A 268 -17.29 19.61 16.10
C ARG A 268 -16.81 18.53 17.07
N LEU A 269 -15.51 18.49 17.32
CA LEU A 269 -14.91 17.74 18.43
C LEU A 269 -14.45 18.74 19.48
N GLU A 270 -14.92 18.60 20.72
CA GLU A 270 -14.55 19.50 21.84
C GLU A 270 -14.70 21.01 21.49
N GLY A 271 -15.67 21.34 20.64
CA GLY A 271 -15.94 22.71 20.20
C GLY A 271 -15.17 23.17 18.94
N VAL A 272 -14.21 22.39 18.44
CA VAL A 272 -13.44 22.70 17.22
C VAL A 272 -14.11 22.05 15.99
N PRO A 273 -14.40 22.82 14.92
CA PRO A 273 -14.89 22.28 13.64
C PRO A 273 -14.00 21.19 13.07
N TYR A 274 -14.60 20.16 12.49
CA TYR A 274 -13.92 18.96 12.02
C TYR A 274 -12.74 19.28 11.09
N GLY A 275 -12.94 20.16 10.10
CA GLY A 275 -11.91 20.63 9.16
C GLY A 275 -10.74 21.40 9.79
N HIS A 276 -10.86 21.81 11.06
CA HIS A 276 -9.81 22.50 11.83
C HIS A 276 -9.14 21.61 12.88
N ILE A 277 -9.55 20.34 13.00
CA ILE A 277 -8.88 19.36 13.86
C ILE A 277 -7.65 18.81 13.14
N GLY A 278 -6.61 18.41 13.89
CA GLY A 278 -5.47 17.70 13.31
C GLY A 278 -5.85 16.39 12.60
N ALA A 279 -5.16 16.09 11.49
CA ALA A 279 -5.44 14.95 10.60
C ALA A 279 -5.51 13.59 11.30
N GLY A 280 -4.70 13.37 12.34
CA GLY A 280 -4.77 12.14 13.14
C GLY A 280 -6.11 11.95 13.87
N SER A 281 -6.61 12.99 14.53
CA SER A 281 -7.90 12.94 15.22
C SER A 281 -9.07 12.88 14.22
N GLN A 282 -8.95 13.54 13.07
CA GLN A 282 -9.92 13.41 11.97
C GLN A 282 -10.06 11.95 11.51
N SER A 283 -8.94 11.24 11.38
CA SER A 283 -8.88 9.84 10.97
C SER A 283 -9.53 8.91 12.00
N MET A 284 -9.25 9.14 13.29
CA MET A 284 -9.87 8.38 14.39
C MET A 284 -11.39 8.57 14.43
N ILE A 285 -11.89 9.78 14.21
CA ILE A 285 -13.32 10.07 14.15
C ILE A 285 -13.96 9.35 12.95
N GLN A 286 -13.35 9.41 11.77
CA GLN A 286 -13.88 8.72 10.59
C GLN A 286 -13.93 7.21 10.79
N ALA A 287 -12.84 6.63 11.28
CA ALA A 287 -12.77 5.22 11.62
C ALA A 287 -13.86 4.85 12.64
N GLY A 288 -13.97 5.64 13.72
CA GLY A 288 -15.00 5.47 14.74
C GLY A 288 -16.41 5.50 14.16
N ILE A 289 -16.74 6.47 13.31
CA ILE A 289 -18.07 6.60 12.68
C ILE A 289 -18.36 5.43 11.73
N ALA A 290 -17.37 5.06 10.92
CA ALA A 290 -17.51 3.97 9.97
C ALA A 290 -17.71 2.61 10.68
N LEU A 291 -17.07 2.44 11.85
CA LEU A 291 -17.17 1.24 12.68
C LEU A 291 -18.36 1.25 13.65
N ALA A 292 -18.85 2.42 14.06
CA ALA A 292 -19.93 2.57 15.04
C ALA A 292 -21.33 2.21 14.52
N LYS A 293 -21.53 2.10 13.21
CA LYS A 293 -22.80 1.64 12.65
C LYS A 293 -23.02 0.16 12.95
N GLU A 294 -23.76 -0.16 14.01
CA GLU A 294 -24.15 -1.52 14.36
C GLU A 294 -24.83 -2.20 13.15
N ARG A 295 -24.13 -3.16 12.53
CA ARG A 295 -24.59 -4.03 11.43
C ARG A 295 -25.22 -3.32 10.22
N PRO A 296 -24.41 -2.91 9.23
CA PRO A 296 -24.95 -2.32 8.00
C PRO A 296 -25.76 -3.36 7.19
N GLU A 297 -26.90 -2.95 6.61
CA GLU A 297 -27.74 -3.81 5.73
C GLU A 297 -26.98 -4.38 4.51
N LYS A 298 -25.90 -3.71 4.11
CA LYS A 298 -24.99 -4.08 3.02
C LYS A 298 -23.59 -4.31 3.57
N THR A 299 -22.83 -5.23 2.98
CA THR A 299 -21.41 -5.38 3.32
C THR A 299 -20.71 -4.06 3.13
N THR A 300 -19.95 -3.65 4.13
CA THR A 300 -19.21 -2.38 4.13
C THR A 300 -17.72 -2.68 4.04
N LEU A 301 -17.12 -2.20 2.96
CA LEU A 301 -15.69 -2.23 2.72
C LEU A 301 -15.06 -0.93 3.22
N LEU A 302 -14.21 -1.04 4.24
CA LEU A 302 -13.43 0.07 4.77
C LEU A 302 -12.04 0.08 4.10
N LEU A 303 -11.70 1.20 3.47
CA LEU A 303 -10.42 1.39 2.79
C LEU A 303 -9.61 2.42 3.57
N PHE A 304 -8.49 2.01 4.16
CA PHE A 304 -7.58 2.89 4.89
C PHE A 304 -6.32 3.14 4.08
N GLU A 305 -6.05 4.40 3.79
CA GLU A 305 -4.81 4.83 3.17
C GLU A 305 -3.79 5.24 4.23
N GLU A 306 -2.65 4.53 4.29
CA GLU A 306 -1.49 4.81 5.15
C GLU A 306 -1.86 5.46 6.51
N PRO A 307 -2.59 4.73 7.38
CA PRO A 307 -3.10 5.28 8.64
C PRO A 307 -2.01 5.83 9.56
N GLU A 308 -0.76 5.41 9.37
CA GLU A 308 0.41 5.87 10.11
C GLU A 308 0.82 7.33 9.87
N ASN A 309 0.53 7.94 8.69
CA ASN A 309 1.16 9.20 8.26
C ASN A 309 0.89 10.42 9.16
N HIS A 310 -0.17 10.38 9.98
CA HIS A 310 -0.53 11.47 10.91
C HIS A 310 -0.91 10.98 12.31
N LEU A 311 -0.56 9.73 12.66
CA LEU A 311 -0.86 9.13 13.96
C LEU A 311 0.43 8.87 14.74
N SER A 312 0.43 9.23 16.02
CA SER A 312 1.42 8.70 16.96
C SER A 312 1.31 7.17 17.03
N HIS A 313 2.41 6.49 17.38
CA HIS A 313 2.38 5.03 17.57
C HIS A 313 1.24 4.57 18.48
N THR A 314 0.98 5.28 19.57
CA THR A 314 -0.11 4.95 20.52
C THR A 314 -1.51 5.09 19.92
N ASN A 315 -1.75 6.10 19.07
CA ASN A 315 -3.04 6.28 18.41
C ASN A 315 -3.21 5.32 17.24
N LEU A 316 -2.13 5.02 16.53
CA LEU A 316 -2.10 3.98 15.52
C LEU A 316 -2.48 2.62 16.13
N SER A 317 -1.87 2.22 17.26
CA SER A 317 -2.26 0.96 17.94
C SER A 317 -3.75 0.93 18.31
N LYS A 318 -4.32 2.06 18.75
CA LYS A 318 -5.76 2.16 19.05
C LYS A 318 -6.60 2.00 17.79
N LEU A 319 -6.24 2.66 16.69
CA LEU A 319 -6.92 2.54 15.40
C LEU A 319 -6.86 1.10 14.89
N ILE A 320 -5.68 0.50 14.92
CA ILE A 320 -5.44 -0.88 14.52
C ILE A 320 -6.29 -1.85 15.35
N ARG A 321 -6.36 -1.64 16.66
CA ARG A 321 -7.24 -2.44 17.51
C ARG A 321 -8.71 -2.23 17.19
N LEU A 322 -9.16 -0.99 16.93
CA LEU A 322 -10.54 -0.72 16.51
C LEU A 322 -10.87 -1.40 15.18
N ILE A 323 -9.93 -1.41 14.24
CA ILE A 323 -10.06 -2.11 12.96
C ILE A 323 -10.17 -3.62 13.18
N ALA A 324 -9.29 -4.20 14.01
CA ALA A 324 -9.28 -5.62 14.32
C ALA A 324 -10.54 -6.07 15.09
N ASP A 325 -10.94 -5.32 16.12
CA ASP A 325 -12.10 -5.60 16.96
C ASP A 325 -13.43 -5.33 16.22
N GLY A 326 -13.44 -4.41 15.25
CA GLY A 326 -14.62 -3.99 14.48
C GLY A 326 -14.84 -4.73 13.16
N ALA A 327 -14.05 -5.77 12.87
CA ALA A 327 -14.12 -6.58 11.65
C ALA A 327 -15.29 -7.58 11.62
N ASP A 328 -16.07 -7.71 12.69
CA ASP A 328 -17.22 -8.63 12.75
C ASP A 328 -18.32 -8.22 11.76
N GLY A 329 -18.31 -8.85 10.57
CA GLY A 329 -19.21 -8.57 9.44
C GLY A 329 -18.77 -7.45 8.49
N ARG A 330 -17.51 -6.99 8.55
CA ARG A 330 -16.97 -5.94 7.66
C ARG A 330 -15.65 -6.36 7.02
N LYS A 331 -15.41 -5.92 5.79
CA LYS A 331 -14.10 -6.05 5.15
C LYS A 331 -13.30 -4.78 5.29
N VAL A 332 -12.02 -4.93 5.58
CA VAL A 332 -11.08 -3.83 5.72
C VAL A 332 -9.89 -4.08 4.80
N ILE A 333 -9.54 -3.07 4.00
CA ILE A 333 -8.26 -3.00 3.30
C ILE A 333 -7.47 -1.86 3.92
N VAL A 334 -6.24 -2.14 4.33
CA VAL A 334 -5.30 -1.13 4.83
C VAL A 334 -4.10 -1.11 3.91
N THR A 335 -3.74 0.05 3.36
CA THR A 335 -2.42 0.23 2.76
C THR A 335 -1.46 0.76 3.81
N THR A 336 -0.22 0.27 3.82
CA THR A 336 0.79 0.72 4.77
C THR A 336 2.18 0.51 4.19
N HIS A 337 3.11 1.39 4.55
CA HIS A 337 4.55 1.16 4.41
C HIS A 337 5.19 0.86 5.78
N SER A 338 4.40 0.90 6.85
CA SER A 338 4.84 0.65 8.21
C SER A 338 4.92 -0.83 8.55
N SER A 339 6.15 -1.28 8.77
CA SER A 339 6.51 -2.55 9.44
C SER A 339 5.73 -2.81 10.73
N TYR A 340 5.44 -1.76 11.49
CA TYR A 340 4.65 -1.85 12.71
C TYR A 340 3.21 -2.28 12.45
N VAL A 341 2.54 -1.65 11.48
CA VAL A 341 1.14 -1.95 11.14
C VAL A 341 1.00 -3.38 10.64
N ALA A 342 1.89 -3.79 9.72
CA ALA A 342 1.87 -5.13 9.15
C ALA A 342 2.06 -6.25 10.19
N ASN A 343 2.99 -6.08 11.13
CA ASN A 343 3.24 -7.09 12.16
C ASN A 343 2.11 -7.18 13.20
N VAL A 344 1.54 -6.04 13.62
CA VAL A 344 0.43 -6.03 14.60
C VAL A 344 -0.83 -6.65 14.01
N LEU A 345 -1.12 -6.36 12.74
CA LEU A 345 -2.30 -6.87 12.04
C LEU A 345 -2.14 -8.31 11.50
N GLY A 346 -0.92 -8.85 11.50
CA GLY A 346 -0.62 -10.23 11.11
C GLY A 346 -0.19 -10.38 9.65
N LEU A 347 0.95 -11.04 9.42
CA LEU A 347 1.54 -11.28 8.09
C LEU A 347 0.64 -12.11 7.17
N GLU A 348 -0.21 -12.96 7.74
CA GLU A 348 -1.14 -13.77 6.96
C GLU A 348 -2.23 -12.95 6.24
N ASN A 349 -2.41 -11.69 6.64
CA ASN A 349 -3.35 -10.75 6.01
C ASN A 349 -2.64 -9.88 4.95
N LEU A 350 -1.35 -10.09 4.72
CA LEU A 350 -0.49 -9.23 3.93
C LEU A 350 -0.49 -9.62 2.45
N GLN A 351 -0.63 -8.62 1.60
CA GLN A 351 -0.49 -8.67 0.15
C GLN A 351 0.58 -7.68 -0.25
N ILE A 352 1.55 -8.16 -1.01
CA ILE A 352 2.71 -7.38 -1.40
C ILE A 352 2.47 -6.83 -2.80
N VAL A 353 2.66 -5.52 -2.93
CA VAL A 353 2.65 -4.80 -4.20
C VAL A 353 4.08 -4.36 -4.50
N GLY A 354 4.63 -4.87 -5.59
CA GLY A 354 5.98 -4.50 -6.05
C GLY A 354 6.03 -4.24 -7.55
N SER A 355 7.04 -3.46 -7.97
CA SER A 355 7.36 -3.17 -9.37
C SER A 355 8.74 -3.73 -9.73
N ASP A 356 8.90 -5.04 -9.67
CA ASP A 356 10.11 -5.69 -10.21
C ASP A 356 10.10 -5.74 -11.75
N SER A 357 8.95 -5.41 -12.34
CA SER A 357 8.75 -5.20 -13.78
C SER A 357 7.99 -3.89 -13.99
N GLN A 358 7.93 -3.36 -15.21
CA GLN A 358 7.12 -2.17 -15.56
C GLN A 358 5.63 -2.28 -15.17
N GLN A 359 5.17 -3.44 -14.69
CA GLN A 359 3.84 -3.70 -14.16
C GLN A 359 3.86 -3.96 -12.65
N PRO A 360 2.92 -3.36 -11.88
CA PRO A 360 2.71 -3.72 -10.49
C PRO A 360 2.15 -5.15 -10.42
N HIS A 361 2.63 -5.97 -9.49
CA HIS A 361 2.04 -7.25 -9.15
C HIS A 361 1.52 -7.21 -7.70
N CYS A 362 0.42 -7.88 -7.41
CA CYS A 362 -0.14 -8.00 -6.07
C CYS A 362 -0.21 -9.48 -5.71
N SER A 363 0.47 -9.90 -4.65
CA SER A 363 0.50 -11.32 -4.27
C SER A 363 0.30 -11.48 -2.77
N PRO A 364 -0.65 -12.34 -2.34
CA PRO A 364 -0.79 -12.71 -0.94
C PRO A 364 0.46 -13.41 -0.43
N LEU A 365 0.86 -13.13 0.80
CA LEU A 365 1.93 -13.85 1.49
C LEU A 365 1.43 -15.22 2.05
N ALA A 366 0.53 -15.88 1.30
CA ALA A 366 -0.25 -17.02 1.76
C ALA A 366 0.52 -18.36 1.75
N ASP A 367 1.68 -18.41 1.10
CA ASP A 367 2.49 -19.64 0.96
C ASP A 367 3.52 -19.83 2.10
N LEU A 368 3.37 -19.12 3.21
CA LEU A 368 4.25 -19.31 4.37
C LEU A 368 3.74 -20.44 5.29
N SER A 369 4.66 -21.25 5.80
CA SER A 369 4.32 -22.28 6.77
C SER A 369 3.76 -21.65 8.06
N PRO A 370 2.83 -22.32 8.76
CA PRO A 370 2.30 -21.82 10.03
C PRO A 370 3.38 -21.55 11.09
N GLU A 371 4.49 -22.29 11.05
CA GLU A 371 5.64 -22.11 11.93
C GLU A 371 6.39 -20.81 11.65
N THR A 372 6.57 -20.47 10.37
CA THR A 372 7.21 -19.22 9.94
C THR A 372 6.36 -18.02 10.32
N LEU A 373 5.04 -18.09 10.15
CA LEU A 373 4.12 -17.04 10.60
C LEU A 373 4.20 -16.83 12.12
N ARG A 374 4.21 -17.92 12.90
CA ARG A 374 4.34 -17.85 14.37
C ARG A 374 5.68 -17.26 14.82
N PHE A 375 6.76 -17.51 14.08
CA PHE A 375 8.06 -16.92 14.39
C PHE A 375 8.04 -15.40 14.22
N PHE A 376 7.55 -14.90 13.09
CA PHE A 376 7.53 -13.46 12.85
C PHE A 376 6.55 -12.70 13.75
N ARG A 377 5.45 -13.33 14.19
CA ARG A 377 4.59 -12.76 15.24
C ARG A 377 5.29 -12.60 16.59
N LYS A 378 6.33 -13.39 16.86
CA LYS A 378 7.10 -13.35 18.12
C LYS A 378 8.29 -12.41 18.05
N LEU A 379 8.80 -12.12 16.85
CA LEU A 379 9.98 -11.29 16.67
C LEU A 379 9.66 -9.84 17.07
N PRO A 380 10.35 -9.30 18.07
CA PRO A 380 10.34 -7.87 18.33
C PRO A 380 11.27 -7.22 17.30
N GLY A 381 10.73 -6.79 16.16
CA GLY A 381 11.59 -6.29 15.09
C GLY A 381 10.83 -6.18 13.78
N TYR A 382 11.12 -5.12 13.05
CA TYR A 382 10.37 -4.63 11.90
C TYR A 382 10.89 -5.18 10.57
N ASP A 383 11.65 -6.27 10.62
CA ASP A 383 12.60 -6.63 9.57
C ASP A 383 11.97 -7.39 8.39
N THR A 384 10.78 -7.96 8.57
CA THR A 384 10.04 -8.61 7.49
C THR A 384 9.69 -7.64 6.38
N LEU A 385 9.20 -6.43 6.72
CA LEU A 385 8.88 -5.43 5.71
C LEU A 385 10.12 -4.77 5.11
N ARG A 386 11.23 -4.70 5.85
CA ARG A 386 12.53 -4.28 5.29
C ARG A 386 12.95 -5.14 4.11
N LEU A 387 12.80 -6.47 4.23
CA LEU A 387 13.04 -7.40 3.12
C LEU A 387 12.07 -7.18 1.95
N VAL A 388 10.78 -6.95 2.25
CA VAL A 388 9.74 -6.80 1.22
C VAL A 388 9.90 -5.50 0.43
N LEU A 389 10.19 -4.40 1.12
CA LEU A 389 10.22 -3.04 0.57
C LEU A 389 11.55 -2.69 -0.10
N SER A 390 12.65 -3.36 0.24
CA SER A 390 13.96 -3.13 -0.38
C SER A 390 14.01 -3.62 -1.82
N LYS A 391 14.87 -3.01 -2.66
CA LYS A 391 15.15 -3.51 -4.02
C LYS A 391 15.86 -4.86 -3.95
N ALA A 392 16.83 -4.98 -3.05
CA ALA A 392 17.49 -6.23 -2.69
C ALA A 392 17.82 -6.24 -1.20
N ALA A 393 18.02 -7.43 -0.63
CA ALA A 393 18.40 -7.55 0.78
C ALA A 393 19.67 -8.38 0.98
N ILE A 394 20.45 -8.02 1.98
CA ILE A 394 21.59 -8.78 2.50
C ILE A 394 21.21 -9.31 3.88
N LEU A 395 21.07 -10.63 4.00
CA LEU A 395 20.80 -11.27 5.28
C LEU A 395 22.12 -11.65 5.94
N VAL A 396 22.29 -11.24 7.18
CA VAL A 396 23.50 -11.48 7.98
C VAL A 396 23.14 -12.07 9.35
N GLU A 397 24.11 -12.67 10.04
CA GLU A 397 23.85 -13.35 11.32
C GLU A 397 23.57 -12.37 12.45
N GLY A 398 24.42 -11.35 12.60
CA GLY A 398 24.35 -10.42 13.71
C GLY A 398 24.63 -8.96 13.35
N PRO A 399 24.56 -8.07 14.37
CA PRO A 399 24.82 -6.65 14.19
C PRO A 399 26.28 -6.35 13.81
N SER A 400 27.22 -7.22 14.19
CA SER A 400 28.64 -7.10 13.81
C SER A 400 28.81 -7.28 12.31
N ASP A 401 28.17 -8.31 11.74
CA ASP A 401 28.17 -8.57 10.30
C ASP A 401 27.54 -7.43 9.51
N GLU A 402 26.44 -6.88 10.02
CA GLU A 402 25.75 -5.74 9.43
C GLU A 402 26.69 -4.54 9.27
N LEU A 403 27.45 -4.20 10.32
CA LEU A 403 28.44 -3.11 10.27
C LEU A 403 29.57 -3.37 9.27
N ILE A 404 30.09 -4.60 9.21
CA ILE A 404 31.17 -4.95 8.27
C ILE A 404 30.69 -4.94 6.82
N VAL A 405 29.47 -5.41 6.54
CA VAL A 405 28.87 -5.34 5.20
C VAL A 405 28.64 -3.89 4.78
N GLN A 406 28.15 -3.04 5.68
CA GLN A 406 28.01 -1.60 5.40
C GLN A 406 29.37 -0.94 5.12
N LEU A 407 30.42 -1.30 5.89
CA LEU A 407 31.78 -0.84 5.64
C LEU A 407 32.29 -1.27 4.26
N ALA A 408 32.07 -2.53 3.89
CA ALA A 408 32.49 -3.09 2.61
C ALA A 408 31.81 -2.39 1.43
N TYR A 409 30.50 -2.15 1.54
CA TYR A 409 29.73 -1.42 0.54
C TYR A 409 30.25 0.03 0.43
N ARG A 410 30.45 0.71 1.57
CA ARG A 410 30.98 2.08 1.62
C ARG A 410 32.34 2.22 0.94
N GLN A 411 33.23 1.24 1.10
CA GLN A 411 34.55 1.24 0.45
C GLN A 411 34.51 0.98 -1.07
N THR A 412 33.46 0.31 -1.56
CA THR A 412 33.33 -0.08 -2.99
C THR A 412 32.43 0.88 -3.79
N HIS A 413 31.51 1.60 -3.13
CA HIS A 413 30.44 2.39 -3.76
C HIS A 413 30.53 3.90 -3.54
N ASN A 414 31.74 4.47 -3.57
CA ASN A 414 32.00 5.91 -3.39
C ASN A 414 31.44 6.48 -2.08
N ASN A 415 31.66 5.77 -0.98
CA ASN A 415 31.25 6.17 0.37
C ASN A 415 29.73 6.21 0.63
N ARG A 416 28.93 5.56 -0.23
CA ARG A 416 27.50 5.33 -0.01
C ARG A 416 27.23 4.12 0.88
N LEU A 417 26.08 4.10 1.55
CA LEU A 417 25.60 2.94 2.30
C LEU A 417 24.63 2.10 1.46
N PRO A 418 24.47 0.80 1.74
CA PRO A 418 23.53 -0.07 1.00
C PRO A 418 22.12 0.53 0.90
N ILE A 419 21.64 1.12 2.00
CA ILE A 419 20.28 1.67 2.11
C ILE A 419 20.03 2.83 1.14
N GLU A 420 21.08 3.58 0.78
CA GLU A 420 20.98 4.72 -0.16
C GLU A 420 20.74 4.26 -1.59
N ASP A 421 21.15 3.04 -1.92
CA ASP A 421 20.90 2.40 -3.21
C ASP A 421 19.66 1.48 -3.18
N GLY A 422 18.92 1.48 -2.07
CA GLY A 422 17.72 0.67 -1.87
C GLY A 422 18.00 -0.78 -1.49
N ILE A 423 19.22 -1.09 -1.02
CA ILE A 423 19.63 -2.40 -0.53
C ILE A 423 19.57 -2.40 0.99
N ASP A 424 18.78 -3.30 1.60
CA ASP A 424 18.68 -3.37 3.06
C ASP A 424 19.59 -4.48 3.63
N VAL A 425 20.27 -4.20 4.74
CA VAL A 425 21.09 -5.19 5.45
C VAL A 425 20.36 -5.59 6.73
N ILE A 426 20.01 -6.86 6.84
CA ILE A 426 19.11 -7.37 7.87
C ILE A 426 19.82 -8.43 8.70
N SER A 427 20.05 -8.14 9.97
CA SER A 427 20.51 -9.11 10.96
C SER A 427 19.36 -10.07 11.33
N VAL A 428 19.41 -11.31 10.83
CA VAL A 428 18.33 -12.29 10.99
C VAL A 428 18.57 -13.31 12.11
N GLY A 429 19.75 -13.36 12.72
CA GLY A 429 20.11 -14.37 13.70
C GLY A 429 19.91 -15.79 13.14
N SER A 430 19.16 -16.63 13.85
CA SER A 430 18.82 -17.99 13.37
C SER A 430 17.72 -18.03 12.30
N GLY A 431 17.21 -16.88 11.87
CA GLY A 431 16.00 -16.74 11.04
C GLY A 431 16.18 -16.91 9.53
N PHE A 432 17.39 -17.17 9.00
CA PHE A 432 17.67 -17.18 7.56
C PHE A 432 16.64 -17.90 6.69
N LEU A 433 16.33 -19.16 7.01
CA LEU A 433 15.40 -19.98 6.21
C LEU A 433 14.00 -19.35 6.13
N ARG A 434 13.58 -18.66 7.19
CA ARG A 434 12.25 -18.03 7.26
C ARG A 434 12.19 -16.76 6.40
N PHE A 435 13.26 -15.97 6.39
CA PHE A 435 13.39 -14.82 5.48
C PHE A 435 13.52 -15.28 4.02
N LEU A 436 14.24 -16.38 3.76
CA LEU A 436 14.33 -16.97 2.42
C LEU A 436 12.99 -17.50 1.90
N GLN A 437 12.12 -18.03 2.77
CA GLN A 437 10.75 -18.40 2.38
C GLN A 437 9.95 -17.18 1.90
N ILE A 438 10.04 -16.04 2.60
CA ILE A 438 9.42 -14.78 2.17
C ILE A 438 10.02 -14.36 0.83
N ALA A 439 11.34 -14.27 0.73
CA ALA A 439 12.04 -13.85 -0.49
C ALA A 439 11.67 -14.71 -1.69
N LYS A 440 11.54 -16.03 -1.51
CA LYS A 440 11.10 -16.97 -2.55
C LYS A 440 9.67 -16.67 -3.01
N SER A 441 8.75 -16.42 -2.07
CA SER A 441 7.34 -16.12 -2.35
C SER A 441 7.17 -14.85 -3.19
N ILE A 442 8.00 -13.83 -2.96
CA ILE A 442 7.95 -12.56 -3.71
C ILE A 442 9.04 -12.40 -4.76
N LYS A 443 9.79 -13.46 -5.07
CA LYS A 443 10.93 -13.46 -6.00
C LYS A 443 11.97 -12.34 -5.74
N LYS A 444 12.16 -11.96 -4.47
CA LYS A 444 13.05 -10.87 -4.08
C LYS A 444 14.51 -11.30 -4.16
N ARG A 445 15.36 -10.41 -4.66
CA ARG A 445 16.80 -10.63 -4.71
C ARG A 445 17.44 -10.58 -3.33
N VAL A 446 18.10 -11.66 -2.93
CA VAL A 446 18.68 -11.81 -1.59
C VAL A 446 20.09 -12.38 -1.63
N LEU A 447 21.01 -11.70 -0.94
CA LEU A 447 22.34 -12.21 -0.62
C LEU A 447 22.33 -12.71 0.83
N VAL A 448 22.75 -13.94 1.07
CA VAL A 448 22.91 -14.51 2.41
C VAL A 448 24.39 -14.56 2.73
N LEU A 449 24.81 -13.90 3.80
CA LEU A 449 26.16 -13.98 4.36
C LEU A 449 26.09 -14.67 5.72
N THR A 450 26.82 -15.76 5.87
CA THR A 450 26.80 -16.62 7.07
C THR A 450 28.19 -17.18 7.30
N ASP A 451 28.53 -17.43 8.56
CA ASP A 451 29.79 -18.04 8.94
C ASP A 451 29.71 -19.56 8.70
N ASN A 452 30.85 -20.19 8.41
CA ASN A 452 30.87 -21.64 8.15
C ASN A 452 30.97 -22.47 9.44
N ASP A 453 31.33 -21.86 10.58
CA ASP A 453 31.40 -22.49 11.91
C ASP A 453 32.14 -23.86 11.95
N GLY A 454 33.00 -24.12 10.96
CA GLY A 454 33.68 -25.40 10.78
C GLY A 454 32.79 -26.56 10.30
N ASN A 455 31.62 -26.31 9.70
CA ASN A 455 30.78 -27.36 9.11
C ASN A 455 30.07 -26.90 7.82
N THR A 456 30.82 -26.88 6.73
CA THR A 456 30.34 -26.48 5.40
C THR A 456 29.24 -27.40 4.84
N ALA A 457 29.34 -28.72 5.10
CA ALA A 457 28.36 -29.71 4.64
C ALA A 457 26.96 -29.52 5.25
N ALA A 458 26.89 -29.05 6.50
CA ALA A 458 25.61 -28.74 7.14
C ALA A 458 24.93 -27.52 6.51
N LEU A 459 25.68 -26.52 6.07
CA LEU A 459 25.16 -25.34 5.39
C LEU A 459 24.63 -25.65 4.00
N ASP A 460 25.36 -26.45 3.22
CA ASP A 460 24.91 -26.88 1.89
C ASP A 460 23.58 -27.64 1.97
N LYS A 461 23.44 -28.55 2.95
CA LYS A 461 22.18 -29.26 3.19
C LYS A 461 21.06 -28.33 3.68
N LYS A 462 21.39 -27.32 4.48
CA LYS A 462 20.42 -26.35 5.02
C LYS A 462 19.84 -25.46 3.92
N TYR A 463 20.64 -25.09 2.92
CA TYR A 463 20.25 -24.15 1.85
C TYR A 463 20.05 -24.81 0.48
N GLU A 464 20.03 -26.14 0.38
CA GLU A 464 19.87 -26.91 -0.86
C GLU A 464 18.67 -26.42 -1.70
N ASP A 465 17.52 -26.23 -1.05
CA ASP A 465 16.27 -25.75 -1.67
C ASP A 465 16.32 -24.33 -2.25
N TYR A 466 17.33 -23.54 -1.89
CA TYR A 466 17.51 -22.14 -2.30
C TYR A 466 18.74 -21.92 -3.19
N SER A 467 19.66 -22.89 -3.23
CA SER A 467 20.91 -22.81 -4.00
C SER A 467 20.70 -22.74 -5.52
N SER A 468 19.55 -23.23 -6.00
CA SER A 468 19.17 -23.27 -7.42
C SER A 468 18.37 -22.05 -7.90
N ILE A 469 18.16 -21.06 -7.03
CA ILE A 469 17.31 -19.90 -7.30
C ILE A 469 18.17 -18.72 -7.77
N ASP A 470 17.96 -18.23 -9.01
CA ASP A 470 18.78 -17.18 -9.64
C ASP A 470 18.87 -15.86 -8.86
N TYR A 471 17.84 -15.55 -8.06
CA TYR A 471 17.76 -14.33 -7.25
C TYR A 471 18.20 -14.54 -5.79
N VAL A 472 18.69 -15.73 -5.42
CA VAL A 472 19.25 -15.98 -4.09
C VAL A 472 20.72 -16.39 -4.23
N ARG A 473 21.64 -15.66 -3.57
CA ARG A 473 23.05 -16.04 -3.52
C ARG A 473 23.49 -16.29 -2.09
N LEU A 474 24.20 -17.39 -1.88
CA LEU A 474 24.78 -17.75 -0.61
C LEU A 474 26.29 -17.46 -0.64
N GLY A 475 26.77 -16.68 0.33
CA GLY A 475 28.18 -16.32 0.50
C GLY A 475 28.67 -16.75 1.88
N TYR A 476 29.54 -17.75 1.91
CA TYR A 476 30.29 -18.17 3.10
C TYR A 476 31.65 -18.72 2.66
N VAL A 477 32.60 -18.82 3.58
CA VAL A 477 33.94 -19.35 3.29
C VAL A 477 33.87 -20.87 3.14
N ARG A 478 34.20 -21.40 1.95
CA ARG A 478 34.16 -22.85 1.69
C ARG A 478 35.30 -23.64 2.33
N LYS A 479 36.36 -22.96 2.77
CA LYS A 479 37.52 -23.59 3.39
C LYS A 479 37.36 -23.59 4.90
N GLU A 480 37.45 -24.77 5.51
CA GLU A 480 37.53 -24.91 6.96
C GLU A 480 38.98 -24.72 7.40
N PHE A 481 39.18 -23.86 8.41
CA PHE A 481 40.48 -23.65 9.02
C PHE A 481 40.54 -24.37 10.36
N GLU A 482 41.60 -25.14 10.56
CA GLU A 482 41.86 -25.80 11.83
C GLU A 482 42.31 -24.78 12.90
N PRO A 483 41.99 -25.01 14.19
CA PRO A 483 42.45 -24.14 15.27
C PRO A 483 43.97 -24.13 15.35
N ASP A 484 44.56 -22.94 15.39
CA ASP A 484 46.02 -22.77 15.53
C ASP A 484 46.49 -23.34 16.89
N PRO A 485 47.37 -24.37 16.92
CA PRO A 485 47.88 -24.95 18.15
C PRO A 485 48.94 -24.04 18.79
N THR A 486 48.55 -22.86 19.24
CA THR A 486 49.38 -21.98 20.07
C THR A 486 49.01 -22.10 21.53
N SER A 487 49.96 -21.81 22.42
CA SER A 487 49.89 -21.99 23.89
C SER A 487 48.79 -21.19 24.61
N VAL A 488 47.94 -20.46 23.88
CA VAL A 488 46.92 -19.55 24.41
C VAL A 488 45.50 -20.13 24.30
N ASP A 489 45.29 -21.22 23.55
CA ASP A 489 44.03 -21.98 23.51
C ASP A 489 44.23 -23.51 23.57
N PRO A 490 44.76 -24.04 24.69
CA PRO A 490 44.97 -25.48 24.87
C PRO A 490 43.67 -26.31 24.86
N ASP A 491 42.50 -25.66 25.00
CA ASP A 491 41.18 -26.29 25.03
C ASP A 491 40.46 -26.29 23.65
N LYS A 492 41.04 -25.68 22.59
CA LYS A 492 40.41 -25.50 21.26
C LYS A 492 39.01 -24.87 21.31
N LYS A 493 38.83 -23.80 22.07
CA LYS A 493 37.53 -23.12 22.22
C LYS A 493 37.29 -22.00 21.20
N LEU A 494 38.35 -21.47 20.57
CA LEU A 494 38.25 -20.39 19.59
C LEU A 494 37.74 -20.90 18.23
N ASN A 495 36.78 -20.20 17.65
CA ASN A 495 36.24 -20.53 16.34
C ASN A 495 36.94 -19.71 15.26
N TRP A 496 37.86 -20.37 14.56
CA TRP A 496 38.65 -19.79 13.46
C TRP A 496 37.86 -19.67 12.14
N ASN A 497 36.58 -20.01 12.14
CA ASN A 497 35.69 -20.06 10.99
C ASN A 497 34.55 -19.03 11.14
N THR A 498 34.85 -17.93 11.83
CA THR A 498 33.96 -16.79 12.09
C THR A 498 34.40 -15.54 11.31
N LEU A 499 33.50 -14.57 11.17
CA LEU A 499 33.81 -13.27 10.58
C LEU A 499 35.02 -12.60 11.25
N GLU A 500 35.14 -12.66 12.58
CA GLU A 500 36.26 -12.04 13.31
C GLU A 500 37.62 -12.63 12.89
N ALA A 501 37.67 -13.95 12.71
CA ALA A 501 38.87 -14.64 12.25
C ALA A 501 39.21 -14.28 10.79
N GLU A 502 38.21 -14.16 9.92
CA GLU A 502 38.40 -13.73 8.53
C GLU A 502 38.89 -12.28 8.44
N MET A 503 38.37 -11.38 9.28
CA MET A 503 38.85 -9.99 9.36
C MET A 503 40.31 -9.91 9.83
N LEU A 504 40.71 -10.77 10.79
CA LEU A 504 42.11 -10.90 11.22
C LEU A 504 43.01 -11.37 10.09
N ARG A 505 42.57 -12.35 9.29
CA ARG A 505 43.31 -12.85 8.12
C ARG A 505 43.44 -11.80 7.03
N ALA A 506 42.38 -11.06 6.73
CA ALA A 506 42.33 -10.09 5.65
C ALA A 506 43.18 -8.83 5.95
N ASN A 507 43.34 -8.45 7.23
CA ASN A 507 44.01 -7.22 7.63
C ASN A 507 45.40 -7.43 8.23
N GLY A 508 45.65 -8.61 8.81
CA GLY A 508 46.84 -8.90 9.61
C GLY A 508 46.78 -8.29 11.02
N LEU A 509 47.60 -8.84 11.91
CA LEU A 509 47.64 -8.47 13.34
C LEU A 509 47.97 -6.98 13.55
N GLU A 510 49.07 -6.49 12.98
CA GLU A 510 49.57 -5.12 13.21
C GLU A 510 48.53 -4.04 12.84
N ARG A 511 47.77 -4.28 11.77
CA ARG A 511 46.76 -3.33 11.29
C ARG A 511 45.53 -3.30 12.20
N LEU A 512 45.08 -4.46 12.69
CA LEU A 512 43.97 -4.54 13.63
C LEU A 512 44.35 -4.01 15.01
N GLU A 513 45.57 -4.26 15.46
CA GLU A 513 46.13 -3.67 16.69
C GLU A 513 46.10 -2.14 16.66
N ASP A 514 46.52 -1.54 15.54
CA ASP A 514 46.48 -0.08 15.34
C ASP A 514 45.05 0.48 15.31
N ILE A 515 44.10 -0.23 14.68
CA ILE A 515 42.70 0.19 14.61
C ILE A 515 41.99 0.05 15.96
N LEU A 516 42.22 -1.07 16.67
CA LEU A 516 41.57 -1.38 17.94
C LEU A 516 42.30 -0.77 19.16
N GLY A 517 43.45 -0.14 18.95
CA GLY A 517 44.24 0.48 20.01
C GLY A 517 44.85 -0.50 21.01
N ARG A 518 45.10 -1.75 20.59
CA ARG A 518 45.69 -2.82 21.43
C ARG A 518 47.05 -3.18 20.86
N LYS A 519 48.13 -3.07 21.65
CA LYS A 519 49.49 -3.41 21.22
C LYS A 519 50.03 -4.60 22.02
N GLY A 520 50.63 -5.56 21.32
CA GLY A 520 51.27 -6.73 21.93
C GLY A 520 50.36 -7.94 22.12
N ASP A 521 49.22 -7.96 21.43
CA ASP A 521 48.36 -9.14 21.34
C ASP A 521 48.95 -10.15 20.34
N CYS A 522 48.66 -11.43 20.54
CA CYS A 522 48.91 -12.48 19.55
C CYS A 522 47.59 -12.79 18.81
N ASN A 523 47.64 -13.46 17.66
CA ASN A 523 46.44 -13.77 16.86
C ASN A 523 45.31 -14.39 17.70
N ALA A 524 45.65 -15.31 18.62
CA ALA A 524 44.68 -15.96 19.50
C ALA A 524 44.11 -15.03 20.58
N SER A 525 44.93 -14.15 21.19
CA SER A 525 44.43 -13.22 22.23
C SER A 525 43.58 -12.11 21.64
N LEU A 526 43.94 -11.63 20.44
CA LEU A 526 43.16 -10.66 19.70
C LEU A 526 41.82 -11.27 19.24
N LEU A 527 41.83 -12.47 18.65
CA LEU A 527 40.61 -13.16 18.25
C LEU A 527 39.66 -13.40 19.44
N LYS A 528 40.20 -13.82 20.59
CA LYS A 528 39.41 -13.98 21.82
C LYS A 528 38.75 -12.69 22.28
N TYR A 529 39.45 -11.55 22.13
CA TYR A 529 38.86 -10.25 22.42
C TYR A 529 37.75 -9.88 21.43
N MET A 530 37.98 -10.13 20.14
CA MET A 530 37.01 -9.85 19.07
C MET A 530 35.74 -10.70 19.23
N GLU A 531 35.86 -12.01 19.51
CA GLU A 531 34.71 -12.88 19.79
C GLU A 531 33.90 -12.43 21.02
N GLY A 532 34.58 -11.89 22.04
CA GLY A 532 33.94 -11.37 23.25
C GLY A 532 33.30 -9.99 23.09
N ASN A 533 33.73 -9.20 22.11
CA ASN A 533 33.31 -7.82 21.87
C ASN A 533 32.99 -7.59 20.38
N LYS A 534 32.18 -8.47 19.79
CA LYS A 534 31.96 -8.53 18.34
C LYS A 534 31.47 -7.19 17.78
N THR A 535 30.43 -6.63 18.38
CA THR A 535 29.80 -5.38 17.90
C THR A 535 30.72 -4.18 18.05
N ASP A 536 31.44 -4.07 19.17
CA ASP A 536 32.37 -2.95 19.42
C ASP A 536 33.57 -3.01 18.49
N THR A 537 34.06 -4.22 18.19
CA THR A 537 35.14 -4.44 17.22
C THR A 537 34.70 -4.04 15.82
N ALA A 538 33.50 -4.45 15.40
CA ALA A 538 32.95 -4.09 14.10
C ALA A 538 32.71 -2.58 13.96
N LEU A 539 32.23 -1.92 15.03
CA LEU A 539 32.05 -0.48 15.07
C LEU A 539 33.38 0.27 14.98
N ALA A 540 34.41 -0.17 15.72
CA ALA A 540 35.75 0.41 15.64
C ALA A 540 36.35 0.30 14.21
N LEU A 541 36.11 -0.84 13.53
CA LEU A 541 36.51 -1.03 12.13
C LEU A 541 35.72 -0.13 11.18
N PHE A 542 34.42 0.07 11.44
CA PHE A 542 33.57 0.96 10.68
C PHE A 542 34.00 2.43 10.84
N ASP A 543 34.39 2.87 12.03
CA ASP A 543 34.77 4.26 12.31
C ASP A 543 36.24 4.59 12.02
N ALA A 544 37.07 3.57 11.73
CA ALA A 544 38.52 3.71 11.59
C ALA A 544 38.99 4.73 10.54
N GLY A 545 38.13 5.13 9.59
CA GLY A 545 38.46 6.08 8.50
C GLY A 545 39.58 5.62 7.55
N LYS A 546 40.15 4.43 7.78
CA LYS A 546 41.21 3.79 7.00
C LYS A 546 40.59 2.72 6.11
N LYS A 547 41.25 2.39 4.98
CA LYS A 547 40.84 1.25 4.15
C LYS A 547 41.04 -0.04 4.96
N VAL A 548 39.97 -0.80 5.20
CA VAL A 548 40.00 -2.10 5.89
C VAL A 548 39.87 -3.19 4.85
N GLY A 549 40.73 -4.21 4.91
CA GLY A 549 40.63 -5.40 4.06
C GLY A 549 39.33 -6.15 4.37
N ILE A 550 38.52 -6.35 3.34
CA ILE A 550 37.23 -7.05 3.43
C ILE A 550 37.41 -8.49 2.93
N PRO A 551 36.83 -9.49 3.62
CA PRO A 551 36.82 -10.87 3.17
C PRO A 551 36.26 -11.03 1.75
N GLU A 552 36.78 -12.02 1.02
CA GLU A 552 36.46 -12.24 -0.39
C GLU A 552 34.98 -12.60 -0.60
N TYR A 553 34.41 -13.47 0.26
CA TYR A 553 33.01 -13.89 0.15
C TYR A 553 32.01 -12.73 0.27
N ILE A 554 32.31 -11.71 1.11
CA ILE A 554 31.51 -10.49 1.23
C ILE A 554 31.68 -9.63 -0.03
N SER A 555 32.92 -9.45 -0.50
CA SER A 555 33.22 -8.63 -1.67
C SER A 555 32.67 -9.21 -2.98
N GLU A 556 32.64 -10.54 -3.11
CA GLU A 556 31.98 -11.24 -4.22
C GLU A 556 30.45 -11.18 -4.11
N GLY A 557 29.91 -11.29 -2.90
CA GLY A 557 28.48 -11.16 -2.65
C GLY A 557 27.96 -9.77 -3.04
N ILE A 558 28.69 -8.71 -2.70
CA ILE A 558 28.34 -7.33 -3.09
C ILE A 558 28.44 -7.18 -4.62
N ARG A 559 29.54 -7.62 -5.25
CA ARG A 559 29.68 -7.57 -6.72
C ARG A 559 28.54 -8.28 -7.44
N TRP A 560 28.09 -9.41 -6.91
CA TRP A 560 26.93 -10.11 -7.45
C TRP A 560 25.68 -9.25 -7.44
N LEU A 561 25.44 -8.45 -6.40
CA LEU A 561 24.30 -7.53 -6.34
C LEU A 561 24.41 -6.48 -7.45
N ASP A 562 25.61 -5.98 -7.72
CA ASP A 562 25.87 -4.95 -8.73
C ASP A 562 25.66 -5.45 -10.17
N GLU A 563 25.99 -6.71 -10.47
CA GLU A 563 25.95 -7.30 -11.82
C GLU A 563 24.57 -7.35 -12.50
N LYS A 564 23.47 -7.08 -11.77
CA LYS A 564 22.10 -7.05 -12.32
C LYS A 564 21.23 -5.92 -11.76
N CYS A 565 21.84 -4.88 -11.19
CA CYS A 565 21.11 -3.68 -10.73
C CYS A 565 21.02 -2.61 -11.82
#